data_AF-A0A844MWP0-F1
#
_entry.id   AF-A0A844MWP0-F1
#
_cell.length_a   1.000
_cell.length_b   1.000
_cell.length_c   1.000
_cell.angle_alpha   90.00
_cell.angle_beta   90.00
_cell.angle_gamma   90.00
#
_symmetry.space_group_name_H-M   'P 1'
#
loop_
_entity.id
_entity.type
_entity.pdbx_description
1 polymer ?
#
loop_
_entity_poly.entity_id
_entity_poly.type
_entity_poly.pdbx_seq_one_letter_code
_entity_poly.pdbx_strand_id
1 'polypeptide(L)'
;MKTPKGFGQSQPSEIDKLVARAVRCCQKRKPEGLDQIFDNLPVQLNKQVLYGTVAALEQDIDSVSWLCGYLASEINDVLDNDKPHKPITLLSKLLIKSGMLLFEDFMPYTGCRISILNQEKFESLPPTVRAAIEKSFEVMESSSEEIQRMSEALLQEMEV
;
A
#
# COMPACT_ATOMS: atom_id res chain seq x y z
N MET A 1 -35.10 -34.79 -0.20
CA MET A 1 -34.20 -34.10 -1.14
C MET A 1 -33.18 -33.30 -0.34
N LYS A 2 -31.92 -33.72 -0.35
CA LYS A 2 -30.77 -32.94 0.14
C LYS A 2 -29.77 -32.93 -1.01
N THR A 3 -29.56 -31.78 -1.62
CA THR A 3 -28.52 -31.58 -2.63
C THR A 3 -27.15 -31.79 -1.96
N PRO A 4 -26.27 -32.65 -2.51
CA PRO A 4 -24.95 -32.83 -1.96
C PRO A 4 -24.11 -31.58 -2.23
N LYS A 5 -23.38 -31.13 -1.21
CA LYS A 5 -22.37 -30.06 -1.32
C LYS A 5 -21.37 -30.46 -2.40
N GLY A 6 -21.15 -29.57 -3.37
CA GLY A 6 -20.28 -29.80 -4.52
C GLY A 6 -18.87 -30.19 -4.09
N PHE A 7 -18.42 -31.34 -4.60
CA PHE A 7 -17.00 -31.69 -4.72
C PHE A 7 -16.36 -30.67 -5.67
N GLY A 8 -15.34 -29.92 -5.22
CA GLY A 8 -14.51 -29.12 -6.13
C GLY A 8 -13.94 -27.80 -5.62
N GLN A 9 -14.29 -27.32 -4.41
CA GLN A 9 -13.59 -26.15 -3.85
C GLN A 9 -12.31 -26.60 -3.14
N SER A 10 -11.17 -26.36 -3.77
CA SER A 10 -9.85 -26.46 -3.15
C SER A 10 -9.85 -25.64 -1.86
N GLN A 11 -9.39 -26.25 -0.76
CA GLN A 11 -9.28 -25.51 0.51
C GLN A 11 -8.37 -24.29 0.31
N PRO A 12 -8.72 -23.13 0.88
CA PRO A 12 -7.87 -21.94 0.81
C PRO A 12 -6.48 -22.29 1.34
N SER A 13 -5.45 -21.91 0.59
CA SER A 13 -4.07 -22.04 1.03
C SER A 13 -3.83 -21.21 2.30
N GLU A 14 -2.74 -21.45 3.00
CA GLU A 14 -2.36 -20.61 4.14
C GLU A 14 -2.18 -19.14 3.73
N ILE A 15 -1.70 -18.88 2.51
CA ILE A 15 -1.61 -17.53 1.95
C ILE A 15 -2.99 -16.92 1.75
N ASP A 16 -3.96 -17.66 1.21
CA ASP A 16 -5.33 -17.15 1.02
C ASP A 16 -5.98 -16.77 2.36
N LYS A 17 -5.72 -17.54 3.42
CA LYS A 17 -6.21 -17.24 4.77
C LYS A 17 -5.56 -15.97 5.33
N LEU A 18 -4.26 -15.80 5.12
CA LEU A 18 -3.51 -14.60 5.53
C LEU A 18 -3.98 -13.36 4.77
N VAL A 19 -4.14 -13.45 3.45
CA VAL A 19 -4.71 -12.39 2.60
C VAL A 19 -6.10 -12.02 3.12
N ALA A 20 -7.00 -12.99 3.32
CA ALA A 20 -8.33 -12.72 3.83
C ALA A 20 -8.32 -12.06 5.22
N ARG A 21 -7.32 -12.38 6.07
CA ARG A 21 -7.14 -11.74 7.37
C ARG A 21 -6.65 -10.29 7.21
N ALA A 22 -5.66 -10.06 6.37
CA ALA A 22 -5.12 -8.73 6.09
C ALA A 22 -6.20 -7.80 5.49
N VAL A 23 -6.99 -8.29 4.54
CA VAL A 23 -8.18 -7.61 3.98
C VAL A 23 -9.14 -7.19 5.10
N ARG A 24 -9.49 -8.11 6.01
CA ARG A 24 -10.37 -7.79 7.15
C ARG A 24 -9.76 -6.75 8.08
N CYS A 25 -8.45 -6.78 8.31
CA CYS A 25 -7.77 -5.76 9.11
C CYS A 25 -7.84 -4.39 8.45
N CYS A 26 -7.62 -4.30 7.13
CA CYS A 26 -7.75 -3.05 6.37
C CYS A 26 -9.18 -2.49 6.43
N GLN A 27 -10.18 -3.32 6.20
CA GLN A 27 -11.61 -2.93 6.25
C GLN A 27 -12.03 -2.48 7.65
N LYS A 28 -11.50 -3.12 8.69
CA LYS A 28 -11.79 -2.79 10.09
C LYS A 28 -10.87 -1.74 10.69
N ARG A 29 -9.93 -1.19 9.90
CA ARG A 29 -8.94 -0.20 10.33
C ARG A 29 -8.11 -0.68 11.54
N LYS A 30 -7.62 -1.93 11.52
CA LYS A 30 -6.89 -2.56 12.65
C LYS A 30 -5.41 -2.75 12.33
N PRO A 31 -4.54 -1.77 12.65
CA PRO A 31 -3.10 -1.85 12.33
C PRO A 31 -2.39 -2.97 13.09
N GLU A 32 -2.73 -3.23 14.36
CA GLU A 32 -2.10 -4.30 15.14
C GLU A 32 -2.37 -5.69 14.56
N GLY A 33 -3.51 -5.82 13.87
CA GLY A 33 -3.86 -7.04 13.15
C GLY A 33 -3.02 -7.24 11.88
N LEU A 34 -2.49 -6.17 11.30
CA LEU A 34 -1.51 -6.21 10.21
C LEU A 34 -0.11 -6.48 10.75
N ASP A 35 0.28 -5.86 11.88
CA ASP A 35 1.58 -6.12 12.53
C ASP A 35 1.75 -7.61 12.85
N GLN A 36 0.72 -8.23 13.44
CA GLN A 36 0.69 -9.67 13.71
C GLN A 36 0.90 -10.55 12.46
N ILE A 37 0.56 -10.04 11.28
CA ILE A 37 0.77 -10.73 10.00
C ILE A 37 2.17 -10.43 9.50
N PHE A 38 2.51 -9.15 9.31
CA PHE A 38 3.71 -8.75 8.57
C PHE A 38 5.00 -8.83 9.38
N ASP A 39 4.97 -8.69 10.71
CA ASP A 39 6.19 -8.74 11.55
C ASP A 39 6.74 -10.15 11.71
N ASN A 40 5.90 -11.18 11.54
CA ASN A 40 6.23 -12.56 11.85
C ASN A 40 6.50 -13.44 10.62
N LEU A 41 6.34 -12.88 9.42
CA LEU A 41 6.42 -13.63 8.18
C LEU A 41 7.78 -13.41 7.47
N PRO A 42 8.36 -14.46 6.86
CA PRO A 42 9.47 -14.32 5.94
C PRO A 42 9.16 -13.36 4.80
N VAL A 43 10.17 -12.61 4.33
CA VAL A 43 10.03 -11.57 3.31
C VAL A 43 9.27 -12.04 2.06
N GLN A 44 9.54 -13.25 1.57
CA GLN A 44 8.88 -13.79 0.37
C GLN A 44 7.39 -14.05 0.59
N LEU A 45 6.98 -14.49 1.79
CA LEU A 45 5.56 -14.69 2.12
C LEU A 45 4.86 -13.36 2.36
N ASN A 46 5.55 -12.39 3.00
CA ASN A 46 5.05 -11.03 3.16
C ASN A 46 4.70 -10.38 1.83
N LYS A 47 5.58 -10.49 0.83
CA LYS A 47 5.30 -10.00 -0.52
C LYS A 47 4.03 -10.65 -1.09
N GLN A 48 3.91 -11.97 -1.03
CA GLN A 48 2.72 -12.66 -1.56
C GLN A 48 1.43 -12.23 -0.85
N VAL A 49 1.43 -12.13 0.48
CA VAL A 49 0.28 -11.68 1.26
C VAL A 49 -0.06 -10.23 0.94
N LEU A 50 0.93 -9.35 0.81
CA LEU A 50 0.73 -7.94 0.51
C LEU A 50 0.12 -7.74 -0.89
N TYR A 51 0.72 -8.32 -1.93
CA TYR A 51 0.17 -8.25 -3.29
C TYR A 51 -1.23 -8.88 -3.37
N GLY A 52 -1.45 -10.03 -2.73
CA GLY A 52 -2.77 -10.65 -2.65
C GLY A 52 -3.80 -9.77 -1.93
N THR A 53 -3.39 -9.05 -0.89
CA THR A 53 -4.26 -8.12 -0.15
C THR A 53 -4.64 -6.92 -1.01
N VAL A 54 -3.69 -6.32 -1.73
CA VAL A 54 -3.97 -5.21 -2.65
C VAL A 54 -4.91 -5.66 -3.78
N ALA A 55 -4.63 -6.80 -4.40
CA ALA A 55 -5.50 -7.35 -5.44
C ALA A 55 -6.92 -7.64 -4.94
N ALA A 56 -7.05 -8.20 -3.72
CA ALA A 56 -8.37 -8.45 -3.11
C ALA A 56 -9.13 -7.17 -2.73
N LEU A 57 -8.43 -6.05 -2.57
CA LEU A 57 -9.00 -4.75 -2.23
C LEU A 57 -9.07 -3.80 -3.43
N GLU A 58 -8.80 -4.24 -4.66
CA GLU A 58 -8.71 -3.38 -5.86
C GLU A 58 -9.91 -2.42 -6.01
N GLN A 59 -11.11 -2.90 -5.70
CA GLN A 59 -12.36 -2.13 -5.78
C GLN A 59 -12.71 -1.36 -4.48
N ASP A 60 -12.00 -1.62 -3.39
CA ASP A 60 -12.15 -0.94 -2.09
C ASP A 60 -11.01 0.07 -1.88
N ILE A 61 -11.11 1.17 -2.63
CA ILE A 61 -10.15 2.28 -2.61
C ILE A 61 -9.92 2.80 -1.18
N ASP A 62 -10.96 2.80 -0.34
CA ASP A 62 -10.88 3.30 1.02
C ASP A 62 -10.04 2.39 1.91
N SER A 63 -10.12 1.07 1.73
CA SER A 63 -9.25 0.12 2.41
C SER A 63 -7.81 0.15 1.86
N VAL A 64 -7.61 0.21 0.54
CA VAL A 64 -6.26 0.27 -0.06
C VAL A 64 -5.53 1.55 0.35
N SER A 65 -6.19 2.70 0.30
CA SER A 65 -5.56 3.97 0.67
C SER A 65 -5.19 4.06 2.15
N TRP A 66 -5.98 3.44 3.04
CA TRP A 66 -5.61 3.31 4.45
C TRP A 66 -4.42 2.37 4.64
N LEU A 67 -4.38 1.25 3.91
CA LEU A 67 -3.23 0.35 3.91
C LEU A 67 -1.95 1.10 3.46
N CYS A 68 -2.03 1.99 2.47
CA CYS A 68 -0.90 2.87 2.11
C CYS A 68 -0.43 3.73 3.29
N GLY A 69 -1.37 4.30 4.06
CA GLY A 69 -1.05 5.06 5.27
C GLY A 69 -0.31 4.21 6.31
N TYR A 70 -0.79 3.00 6.56
CA TYR A 70 -0.12 2.02 7.43
C TYR A 70 1.30 1.72 6.95
N LEU A 71 1.49 1.39 5.67
CA LEU A 71 2.78 1.03 5.11
C LEU A 71 3.79 2.20 5.08
N ALA A 72 3.31 3.43 4.97
CA ALA A 72 4.16 4.63 5.08
C ALA A 72 4.43 5.04 6.54
N SER A 73 3.98 4.23 7.50
CA SER A 73 4.07 4.46 8.95
C SER A 73 3.28 5.66 9.46
N GLU A 74 2.27 6.11 8.71
CA GLU A 74 1.33 7.16 9.12
C GLU A 74 0.19 6.60 9.98
N ILE A 75 0.04 5.27 10.02
CA ILE A 75 -0.96 4.56 10.82
C ILE A 75 -0.25 3.37 11.48
N ASN A 76 0.14 3.51 12.73
CA ASN A 76 0.87 2.48 13.47
C ASN A 76 0.06 1.91 14.64
N ASP A 77 -1.00 2.59 15.08
CA ASP A 77 -1.89 2.08 16.15
C ASP A 77 -3.37 2.44 15.92
N VAL A 78 -4.27 1.86 16.73
CA VAL A 78 -5.71 2.18 16.66
C VAL A 78 -6.01 3.66 16.84
N LEU A 79 -5.27 4.40 17.69
CA LEU A 79 -5.54 5.81 17.99
C LEU A 79 -5.33 6.69 16.76
N ASP A 80 -4.42 6.30 15.86
CA ASP A 80 -4.23 6.99 14.60
C ASP A 80 -5.52 7.04 13.79
N ASN A 81 -6.43 6.06 13.90
CA ASN A 81 -7.71 6.06 13.16
C ASN A 81 -8.61 7.25 13.43
N ASP A 82 -8.49 7.85 14.62
CA ASP A 82 -9.30 9.00 15.01
C ASP A 82 -8.64 10.33 14.59
N LYS A 83 -7.42 10.30 14.03
CA LYS A 83 -6.76 11.52 13.53
C LYS A 83 -7.55 12.10 12.36
N PRO A 84 -7.90 13.40 12.40
CA PRO A 84 -8.75 14.03 11.39
C PRO A 84 -8.07 14.15 10.02
N HIS A 85 -6.74 14.09 9.99
CA HIS A 85 -5.95 14.24 8.76
C HIS A 85 -4.88 13.16 8.68
N LYS A 86 -4.88 12.40 7.58
CA LYS A 86 -3.90 11.37 7.26
C LYS A 86 -3.38 11.62 5.84
N PRO A 87 -2.33 12.44 5.68
CA PRO A 87 -1.90 12.95 4.38
C PRO A 87 -1.66 11.82 3.36
N ILE A 88 -0.94 10.76 3.74
CA ILE A 88 -0.64 9.63 2.84
C ILE A 88 -1.89 8.86 2.42
N THR A 89 -2.82 8.63 3.34
CA THR A 89 -4.11 7.99 3.01
C THR A 89 -4.90 8.84 2.03
N LEU A 90 -4.95 10.16 2.22
CA LEU A 90 -5.68 11.06 1.31
C LEU A 90 -5.02 11.13 -0.08
N LEU A 91 -3.69 11.23 -0.12
CA LEU A 91 -2.94 11.27 -1.38
C LEU A 91 -3.09 9.97 -2.17
N SER A 92 -2.86 8.82 -1.52
CA SER A 92 -3.02 7.52 -2.17
C SER A 92 -4.45 7.31 -2.68
N LYS A 93 -5.47 7.73 -1.93
CA LYS A 93 -6.87 7.71 -2.39
C LYS A 93 -7.08 8.54 -3.65
N LEU A 94 -6.46 9.72 -3.74
CA LEU A 94 -6.53 10.58 -4.93
C LEU A 94 -5.84 9.92 -6.14
N LEU A 95 -4.64 9.37 -5.95
CA LEU A 95 -3.87 8.68 -6.99
C LEU A 95 -4.64 7.47 -7.55
N ILE A 96 -5.18 6.63 -6.66
CA ILE A 96 -5.96 5.43 -7.03
C ILE A 96 -7.23 5.82 -7.79
N LYS A 97 -7.97 6.83 -7.32
CA LYS A 97 -9.15 7.34 -8.04
C LYS A 97 -8.81 7.91 -9.41
N SER A 98 -7.57 8.35 -9.60
CA SER A 98 -7.07 8.89 -10.87
C SER A 98 -6.49 7.80 -11.77
N GLY A 99 -6.64 6.52 -11.39
CA GLY A 99 -6.25 5.36 -12.19
C GLY A 99 -4.83 4.87 -11.96
N MET A 100 -4.13 5.35 -10.92
CA MET A 100 -2.81 4.85 -10.55
C MET A 100 -2.91 3.61 -9.66
N LEU A 101 -2.05 2.63 -9.91
CA LEU A 101 -2.03 1.35 -9.22
C LEU A 101 -0.93 1.33 -8.16
N LEU A 102 -1.27 0.82 -6.97
CA LEU A 102 -0.35 0.66 -5.86
C LEU A 102 0.68 -0.45 -6.17
N PHE A 103 1.95 -0.17 -5.91
CA PHE A 103 3.15 -0.97 -6.22
C PHE A 103 3.52 -1.12 -7.70
N GLU A 104 2.70 -0.59 -8.61
CA GLU A 104 3.02 -0.53 -10.04
C GLU A 104 3.33 0.89 -10.48
N ASP A 105 2.45 1.84 -10.15
CA ASP A 105 2.59 3.23 -10.57
C ASP A 105 3.09 4.14 -9.44
N PHE A 106 2.85 3.77 -8.19
CA PHE A 106 3.36 4.46 -7.01
C PHE A 106 3.46 3.49 -5.82
N MET A 107 4.26 3.82 -4.82
CA MET A 107 4.31 3.05 -3.57
C MET A 107 4.48 3.94 -2.33
N PRO A 108 3.93 3.54 -1.18
CA PRO A 108 4.25 4.16 0.09
C PRO A 108 5.73 3.93 0.43
N TYR A 109 6.34 4.93 1.06
CA TYR A 109 7.70 4.89 1.53
C TYR A 109 7.75 5.36 2.99
N THR A 110 8.73 4.86 3.73
CA THR A 110 8.90 5.16 5.15
C THR A 110 9.08 6.67 5.39
N GLY A 111 8.69 7.13 6.58
CA GLY A 111 8.75 8.54 6.93
C GLY A 111 7.65 9.37 6.28
N CYS A 112 6.44 8.80 6.13
CA CYS A 112 5.25 9.48 5.61
C CYS A 112 5.44 10.01 4.18
N ARG A 113 5.93 9.16 3.27
CA ARG A 113 6.22 9.53 1.87
C ARG A 113 5.50 8.61 0.88
N ILE A 114 5.36 9.09 -0.35
CA ILE A 114 4.98 8.27 -1.52
C ILE A 114 6.04 8.49 -2.60
N SER A 115 6.47 7.40 -3.22
CA SER A 115 7.32 7.41 -4.42
C SER A 115 6.46 7.14 -5.64
N ILE A 116 6.56 8.00 -6.65
CA ILE A 116 5.97 7.77 -7.97
C ILE A 116 6.91 6.86 -8.77
N LEU A 117 6.41 5.71 -9.21
CA LEU A 117 7.17 4.71 -9.97
C LEU A 117 6.94 4.88 -11.48
N ASN A 118 5.73 5.28 -11.88
CA ASN A 118 5.35 5.53 -13.26
C ASN A 118 5.14 7.02 -13.49
N GLN A 119 6.25 7.70 -13.78
CA GLN A 119 6.28 9.15 -13.97
C GLN A 119 5.45 9.61 -15.17
N GLU A 120 5.50 8.87 -16.28
CA GLU A 120 4.72 9.19 -17.49
C GLU A 120 3.21 9.18 -17.20
N LYS A 121 2.73 8.15 -16.49
CA LYS A 121 1.33 8.07 -16.10
C LYS A 121 0.94 9.16 -15.10
N PHE A 122 1.83 9.48 -14.15
CA PHE A 122 1.62 10.60 -13.23
C PHE A 122 1.50 11.94 -13.97
N GLU A 123 2.37 12.22 -14.94
CA GLU A 123 2.36 13.44 -15.74
C GLU A 123 1.14 13.53 -16.67
N SER A 124 0.60 12.39 -17.09
CA SER A 124 -0.63 12.30 -17.87
C SER A 124 -1.91 12.59 -17.05
N LEU A 125 -1.82 12.64 -15.71
CA LEU A 125 -2.97 12.91 -14.86
C LEU A 125 -3.58 14.29 -15.14
N PRO A 126 -4.90 14.45 -14.92
CA PRO A 126 -5.57 15.74 -15.09
C PRO A 126 -4.83 16.86 -14.34
N PRO A 127 -4.65 18.05 -14.95
CA PRO A 127 -3.92 19.16 -14.32
C PRO A 127 -4.46 19.55 -12.94
N THR A 128 -5.78 19.40 -12.72
CA THR A 128 -6.42 19.65 -11.44
C THR A 128 -6.00 18.66 -10.34
N VAL A 129 -5.73 17.41 -10.71
CA VAL A 129 -5.24 16.38 -9.78
C VAL A 129 -3.79 16.66 -9.43
N ARG A 130 -2.93 16.94 -10.43
CA ARG A 130 -1.52 17.30 -10.19
C ARG A 130 -1.38 18.54 -9.31
N ALA A 131 -2.14 19.59 -9.61
CA ALA A 131 -2.16 20.81 -8.79
C ALA A 131 -2.64 20.55 -7.34
N ALA A 132 -3.59 19.63 -7.13
CA ALA A 132 -4.03 19.26 -5.78
C ALA A 132 -2.94 18.54 -4.99
N ILE A 133 -2.12 17.71 -5.68
CA ILE A 133 -0.99 16.99 -5.10
C ILE A 133 0.14 17.97 -4.77
N GLU A 134 0.58 18.78 -5.73
CA GLU A 134 1.64 19.79 -5.55
C GLU A 134 1.30 20.82 -4.47
N LYS A 135 0.02 21.19 -4.32
CA LYS A 135 -0.41 22.14 -3.29
C LYS A 135 -0.45 21.55 -1.88
N SER A 136 -0.69 20.26 -1.77
CA SER A 136 -0.96 19.60 -0.47
C SER A 136 0.24 18.82 0.05
N PHE A 137 1.25 18.60 -0.78
CA PHE A 137 2.41 17.76 -0.48
C PHE A 137 3.69 18.39 -1.01
N GLU A 138 4.77 18.26 -0.24
CA GLU A 138 6.11 18.64 -0.70
C GLU A 138 6.56 17.63 -1.75
N VAL A 139 6.52 18.04 -3.02
CA VAL A 139 7.03 17.24 -4.14
C VAL A 139 8.53 17.43 -4.21
N MET A 140 9.28 16.40 -3.81
CA MET A 140 10.72 16.35 -4.04
C MET A 140 10.98 15.69 -5.39
N GLU A 141 11.29 16.49 -6.40
CA GLU A 141 11.84 15.96 -7.64
C GLU A 141 13.30 15.55 -7.38
N SER A 142 13.58 14.25 -7.47
CA SER A 142 14.95 13.73 -7.44
C SER A 142 15.40 13.42 -8.85
N SER A 143 16.55 13.96 -9.24
CA SER A 143 17.19 13.60 -10.51
C SER A 143 17.56 12.11 -10.52
N SER A 144 17.67 11.51 -11.71
CA SER A 144 18.10 10.11 -11.86
C SER A 144 19.46 9.84 -11.17
N GLU A 145 20.34 10.85 -11.16
CA GLU A 145 21.64 10.81 -10.48
C GLU A 145 21.54 10.83 -8.94
N GLU A 146 20.52 11.49 -8.37
CA GLU A 146 20.25 11.44 -6.93
C GLU A 146 19.65 10.10 -6.51
N ILE A 147 18.73 9.54 -7.31
CA ILE A 147 18.17 8.20 -7.06
C ILE A 147 19.28 7.14 -7.09
N GLN A 148 20.22 7.27 -8.02
CA GLN A 148 21.35 6.35 -8.13
C GLN A 148 22.30 6.47 -6.94
N ARG A 149 22.63 7.70 -6.50
CA ARG A 149 23.40 7.93 -5.27
C ARG A 149 22.71 7.42 -4.00
N MET A 150 21.40 7.60 -3.89
CA MET A 150 20.62 7.08 -2.78
C MET A 150 20.61 5.55 -2.76
N SER A 151 20.47 4.91 -3.93
CA SER A 151 20.52 3.44 -4.06
C SER A 151 21.89 2.88 -3.68
N GLU A 152 22.98 3.52 -4.13
CA GLU A 152 24.35 3.12 -3.79
C GLU A 152 24.64 3.27 -2.29
N ALA A 153 24.17 4.36 -1.67
CA ALA A 153 24.32 4.57 -0.22
C ALA A 153 23.55 3.52 0.61
N LEU A 154 22.32 3.18 0.20
CA LEU A 154 21.52 2.13 0.86
C LEU A 154 22.18 0.75 0.76
N LEU A 155 22.75 0.41 -0.39
CA LEU A 155 23.47 -0.84 -0.57
C LEU A 155 24.70 -0.93 0.34
N GLN A 156 25.46 0.16 0.49
CA GLN A 156 26.60 0.22 1.40
C GLN A 156 26.20 0.03 2.87
N GLU A 157 25.07 0.59 3.31
CA GLU A 157 24.60 0.38 4.69
C GLU A 157 24.12 -1.05 4.96
N MET A 158 23.71 -1.79 3.92
CA MET A 158 23.29 -3.19 4.03
C MET A 158 24.46 -4.20 3.98
N GLU A 159 25.68 -3.76 3.68
CA GLU A 159 26.90 -4.57 3.68
C GLU A 159 27.66 -4.58 5.03
N VAL A 160 27.10 -3.95 6.08
CA VAL A 160 27.67 -3.88 7.44
C VAL A 160 27.01 -4.88 8.39
#